data_AF-A0A0D0BI26-F1
#
_entry.id   AF-A0A0D0BI26-F1
#
_cell.length_a   1.000
_cell.length_b   1.000
_cell.length_c   1.000
_cell.angle_alpha   90.00
_cell.angle_beta   90.00
_cell.angle_gamma   90.00
#
_symmetry.space_group_name_H-M   'P 1'
#
loop_
_entity.id
_entity.type
_entity.pdbx_description
1 polymer ?
#
loop_
_entity_poly.entity_id
_entity_poly.type
_entity_poly.pdbx_seq_one_letter_code
_entity_poly.pdbx_strand_id
1 'polypeptide(L)'
;HRDFLNWPFGWCAITALGRFDPTRSAQLILWEFKLVIDFPHGATVLIPSAVVTHSNTPIAEGDVRTSFTQYTAGALFRWTENGFMT
;
A
#
# COMPACT_ATOMS: atom_id res chain seq x y z
N HIS A 1 7.60 1.59 5.30
CA HIS A 1 6.78 2.07 6.42
C HIS A 1 5.67 1.07 6.68
N ARG A 2 4.89 1.27 7.75
CA ARG A 2 3.61 0.59 7.99
C ARG A 2 2.53 1.65 8.16
N ASP A 3 1.34 1.38 7.66
CA ASP A 3 0.18 2.27 7.85
C ASP A 3 -0.50 1.96 9.18
N PHE A 4 0.18 2.23 10.29
CA PHE A 4 -0.22 1.77 11.62
C PHE A 4 -1.58 2.30 12.12
N LEU A 5 -2.16 3.30 11.44
CA LEU A 5 -3.52 3.81 11.72
C LEU A 5 -4.63 3.03 10.99
N ASN A 6 -4.28 2.16 10.04
CA ASN A 6 -5.25 1.34 9.32
C ASN A 6 -5.74 0.19 10.20
N TRP A 7 -6.92 -0.34 9.90
CA TRP A 7 -7.45 -1.52 10.56
C TRP A 7 -6.48 -2.71 10.39
N PRO A 8 -5.97 -3.33 11.47
CA PRO A 8 -4.92 -4.37 11.38
C PRO A 8 -5.31 -5.59 10.56
N PHE A 9 -6.60 -5.94 10.57
CA PHE A 9 -7.16 -7.07 9.81
C PHE A 9 -7.73 -6.64 8.46
N GLY A 10 -7.58 -5.35 8.10
CA GLY A 10 -8.08 -4.77 6.87
C GLY A 10 -7.10 -4.93 5.72
N TRP A 11 -7.65 -4.91 4.51
CA TRP A 11 -6.86 -4.90 3.28
C TRP A 11 -6.78 -3.48 2.72
N CYS A 12 -5.56 -3.07 2.38
CA CYS A 12 -5.27 -1.86 1.64
C CYS A 12 -5.16 -2.23 0.16
N ALA A 13 -6.02 -1.65 -0.68
CA ALA A 13 -5.96 -1.81 -2.13
C ALA A 13 -5.13 -0.67 -2.72
N ILE A 14 -4.00 -1.00 -3.33
CA ILE A 14 -3.11 -0.03 -3.98
C ILE A 14 -3.13 -0.33 -5.46
N THR A 15 -3.46 0.66 -6.29
CA THR A 15 -3.39 0.57 -7.75
C THR A 15 -2.23 1.43 -8.24
N ALA A 16 -1.29 0.85 -8.97
CA ALA A 16 -0.19 1.59 -9.59
C ALA A 16 -0.66 2.28 -10.87
N LEU A 17 -0.27 3.55 -11.05
CA LEU A 17 -0.62 4.37 -12.19
C LEU A 17 0.63 5.11 -12.70
N GLY A 18 0.57 5.63 -13.92
CA GLY A 18 1.68 6.36 -14.57
C GLY A 18 2.37 5.59 -15.70
N ARG A 19 3.56 6.05 -16.09
CA ARG A 19 4.35 5.50 -17.20
C ARG A 19 5.76 5.21 -16.68
N PHE A 20 6.05 3.94 -16.50
CA PHE A 20 7.32 3.46 -15.95
C PHE A 20 7.55 2.01 -16.37
N ASP A 21 8.78 1.54 -16.25
CA ASP A 21 9.13 0.13 -16.44
C ASP A 21 9.16 -0.59 -15.09
N PRO A 22 8.18 -1.47 -14.80
CA PRO A 22 8.03 -2.08 -13.49
C PRO A 22 9.15 -3.05 -13.12
N THR A 23 10.00 -3.44 -14.07
CA THR A 23 11.14 -4.35 -13.82
C THR A 23 12.36 -3.64 -13.25
N ARG A 24 12.44 -2.31 -13.39
CA ARG A 24 13.58 -1.48 -12.95
C ARG A 24 13.21 -0.27 -12.10
N SER A 25 11.92 0.02 -11.95
CA SER A 25 11.42 1.28 -11.38
C SER A 25 10.17 1.04 -10.55
N ALA A 26 10.11 1.67 -9.37
CA ALA A 26 8.92 1.70 -8.53
C ALA A 26 8.32 0.33 -8.14
N GLN A 27 9.16 -0.70 -8.04
CA GLN A 27 8.81 -2.03 -7.56
C GLN A 27 8.32 -1.97 -6.10
N LEU A 28 7.37 -2.84 -5.76
CA LEU A 28 6.86 -2.96 -4.39
C LEU A 28 7.72 -3.92 -3.59
N ILE A 29 8.15 -3.50 -2.40
CA ILE A 29 8.88 -4.33 -1.45
C ILE A 29 7.94 -4.68 -0.30
N LEU A 30 7.83 -5.98 0.02
CA LEU A 30 7.14 -6.49 1.21
C LEU A 30 8.16 -7.21 2.10
N TRP A 31 8.57 -6.54 3.18
CA TRP A 31 9.77 -6.91 3.92
C TRP A 31 9.64 -8.23 4.70
N GLU A 32 8.53 -8.43 5.41
CA GLU A 32 8.27 -9.65 6.19
C GLU A 32 8.17 -10.88 5.28
N PHE A 33 7.73 -10.70 4.05
CA PHE A 33 7.65 -11.77 3.05
C PHE A 33 8.93 -11.96 2.25
N LYS A 34 9.92 -11.06 2.39
CA LYS A 34 11.16 -11.04 1.60
C LYS A 34 10.88 -11.03 0.09
N LEU A 35 9.86 -10.28 -0.33
CA LEU A 35 9.44 -10.17 -1.72
C LEU A 35 9.73 -8.79 -2.29
N VAL A 36 10.24 -8.79 -3.52
CA VAL A 36 10.26 -7.63 -4.41
C VAL A 36 9.37 -7.98 -5.60
N ILE A 37 8.39 -7.12 -5.88
CA ILE A 37 7.33 -7.39 -6.84
C ILE A 37 7.36 -6.31 -7.91
N ASP A 38 7.51 -6.73 -9.16
CA ASP A 38 7.25 -5.87 -10.32
C ASP A 38 5.78 -5.46 -10.28
N PHE A 39 5.52 -4.18 -10.10
CA PHE A 39 4.17 -3.67 -9.87
C PHE A 39 3.73 -2.77 -11.03
N PRO A 40 3.20 -3.36 -12.12
CA PRO A 40 2.96 -2.65 -13.37
C PRO A 40 1.82 -1.63 -13.29
N HIS A 41 1.85 -0.67 -14.20
CA HIS A 41 0.73 0.25 -14.43
C HIS A 41 -0.59 -0.52 -14.58
N GLY A 42 -1.63 -0.04 -13.90
CA GLY A 42 -2.98 -0.60 -13.94
C GLY A 42 -3.17 -1.82 -13.03
N ALA A 43 -2.11 -2.40 -12.48
CA ALA A 43 -2.25 -3.48 -11.52
C ALA A 43 -2.69 -2.97 -10.15
N THR A 44 -3.44 -3.80 -9.44
CA THR A 44 -3.85 -3.57 -8.06
C THR A 44 -3.33 -4.68 -7.18
N VAL A 45 -2.75 -4.31 -6.04
CA VAL A 45 -2.33 -5.23 -4.99
C VAL A 45 -3.19 -5.01 -3.74
N LEU A 46 -3.52 -6.09 -3.05
CA LEU A 46 -4.14 -6.07 -1.74
C LEU A 46 -3.09 -6.46 -0.70
N ILE A 47 -2.79 -5.56 0.24
CA ILE A 47 -1.84 -5.84 1.33
C ILE A 47 -2.43 -5.50 2.69
N PRO A 48 -2.06 -6.23 3.76
CA PRO A 48 -2.42 -5.85 5.12
C PRO A 48 -1.46 -4.76 5.62
N SER A 49 -1.64 -3.53 5.13
CA SER A 49 -0.62 -2.46 5.19
C SER A 49 -0.29 -1.95 6.60
N ALA A 50 -1.15 -2.22 7.58
CA ALA A 50 -0.91 -1.89 8.99
C ALA A 50 0.12 -2.83 9.64
N VAL A 51 0.22 -4.07 9.18
CA VAL A 51 1.06 -5.11 9.80
C VAL A 51 2.27 -5.50 8.95
N VAL A 52 2.21 -5.34 7.63
CA VAL A 52 3.32 -5.61 6.71
C VAL A 52 4.07 -4.30 6.40
N THR A 53 5.37 -4.30 6.70
CA THR A 53 6.25 -3.22 6.31
C THR A 53 6.41 -3.26 4.80
N HIS A 54 6.15 -2.12 4.17
CA HIS A 54 6.23 -1.99 2.72
C HIS A 54 6.89 -0.69 2.29
N SER A 55 7.47 -0.69 1.10
CA SER A 55 8.12 0.46 0.46
C SER A 55 8.13 0.29 -1.05
N ASN A 56 8.45 1.34 -1.78
CA ASN A 56 8.72 1.24 -3.22
C ASN A 56 10.22 1.44 -3.46
N THR A 57 10.77 0.78 -4.48
CA THR A 57 12.10 1.15 -4.98
C THR A 57 12.06 2.56 -5.58
N PRO A 58 13.22 3.23 -5.71
CA PRO A 58 13.28 4.53 -6.38
C PRO A 58 12.67 4.49 -7.78
N ILE A 59 12.09 5.62 -8.19
CA ILE A 59 11.64 5.82 -9.57
C ILE A 59 12.87 6.12 -10.42
N ALA A 60 13.01 5.44 -11.55
CA ALA A 60 14.08 5.67 -12.50
C ALA A 60 13.93 7.03 -13.20
N GLU A 61 15.04 7.58 -13.72
CA GLU A 61 15.00 8.85 -14.46
C GLU A 61 14.05 8.79 -15.65
N GLY A 62 13.21 9.82 -15.80
CA GLY A 62 12.19 9.92 -16.85
C GLY A 62 10.90 9.14 -16.60
N ASP A 63 10.88 8.22 -15.62
CA ASP A 63 9.67 7.49 -15.25
C ASP A 63 8.76 8.34 -14.37
N VAL A 64 7.44 8.14 -14.51
CA VAL A 64 6.42 8.82 -13.68
C VAL A 64 5.51 7.77 -13.08
N ARG A 65 5.43 7.74 -11.75
CA ARG A 65 4.64 6.75 -11.01
C ARG A 65 3.77 7.44 -9.97
N THR A 66 2.48 7.14 -10.01
CA THR A 66 1.48 7.53 -9.02
C THR A 66 0.76 6.29 -8.51
N SER A 67 -0.03 6.43 -7.45
CA SER A 67 -0.83 5.33 -6.94
C SER A 67 -2.16 5.83 -6.40
N PHE A 68 -3.18 5.00 -6.52
CA PHE A 68 -4.46 5.18 -5.85
C PHE A 68 -4.57 4.15 -4.72
N THR A 69 -4.74 4.62 -3.49
CA THR A 69 -4.73 3.78 -2.30
C THR A 69 -6.08 3.87 -1.59
N GLN A 70 -6.69 2.71 -1.31
CA GLN A 70 -7.95 2.59 -0.60
C GLN A 70 -7.71 1.78 0.67
N TYR A 71 -8.10 2.34 1.80
CA TYR A 71 -7.89 1.75 3.12
C TYR A 71 -9.02 2.16 4.07
N THR A 72 -9.08 1.50 5.22
CA THR A 72 -10.00 1.88 6.30
C THR A 72 -9.22 2.14 7.57
N ALA A 73 -9.40 3.32 8.15
CA ALA A 73 -8.77 3.68 9.42
C ALA A 73 -9.32 2.82 10.55
N GLY A 74 -8.42 2.27 11.39
CA GLY A 74 -8.81 1.43 12.51
C GLY A 74 -9.61 2.18 13.59
N ALA A 75 -9.42 3.51 13.68
CA ALA A 75 -10.17 4.35 14.61
C ALA A 75 -11.68 4.35 14.34
N LEU A 76 -12.14 4.12 13.10
CA LEU A 76 -13.57 4.06 12.77
C LEU A 76 -14.25 2.85 13.45
N PHE A 77 -13.56 1.72 13.48
CA PHE A 77 -14.04 0.52 14.16
C PHE A 77 -14.02 0.72 15.68
N ARG A 78 -12.96 1.30 16.23
CA ARG A 78 -12.91 1.67 17.66
C ARG A 78 -14.06 2.60 18.05
N TRP A 79 -14.37 3.59 17.23
CA TRP A 79 -15.49 4.51 17.45
C TRP A 79 -16.84 3.79 17.42
N THR A 80 -17.04 2.87 16.47
CA THR A 80 -18.24 2.05 16.37
C THR A 80 -18.40 1.13 17.59
N GLU A 81 -17.33 0.46 18.01
CA GLU A 81 -17.30 -0.38 19.22
C GLU A 81 -17.53 0.44 20.50
N ASN A 82 -17.09 1.70 20.52
CA ASN A 82 -17.36 2.65 21.59
C ASN A 82 -18.77 3.27 21.52
N GLY A 83 -19.71 2.65 20.79
CA GLY A 83 -21.09 3.13 20.70
C GLY A 83 -21.20 4.51 20.04
N PHE A 84 -20.35 4.80 19.06
CA PHE A 84 -20.34 6.05 18.31
C PHE A 84 -19.92 7.30 19.12
N MET A 85 -19.09 7.11 20.15
CA MET A 85 -18.57 8.19 21.01
C MET A 85 -17.05 8.39 20.82
N THR A 86 -16.58 9.63 21.01
CA THR A 86 -15.16 10.03 20.89
C THR A 86 -14.46 10.16 22.23
#